data_AF-A0A7J2MWX9-F1
#
_entry.id   AF-A0A7J2MWX9-F1
#
_cell.length_a   1.000
_cell.length_b   1.000
_cell.length_c   1.000
_cell.angle_alpha   90.00
_cell.angle_beta   90.00
_cell.angle_gamma   90.00
#
_symmetry.space_group_name_H-M   'P 1'
#
loop_
_entity.id
_entity.type
_entity.pdbx_description
1 polymer ?
#
loop_
_entity_poly.entity_id
_entity_poly.type
_entity_poly.pdbx_seq_one_letter_code
_entity_poly.pdbx_strand_id
1 'polypeptide(L)'
;MKCIAIFAAIALLTPYFAQSDENVLILKIKPDEIKTIEFPLGTKIKIYADGCKIWRGAGIKNGGRFLFINIWSKEGGIVKIKYELPSHPFITKDEYDFLIITPSKWKEILQPLKEHKEKYEIKTIIVSLDEIYGGKYFATQGRDDAEKVKYFIKDAIENWGIEYVMLVGGRKFSKEEWIMPVRYAWLNDRSSSWEYERRFLSDLYFADIYDANGSFSSWDTNRNGCYGEYDHEIGNKKLKDDVDLYPDVYIGRLPARTKNELRRVVQNIISYEEQSQNFKKVVLIGGDLYLHD
;
A
#
# COMPACT_ATOMS: atom_id res chain seq x y z
N MET A 1 -21.93 -1.93 -15.80
CA MET A 1 -22.30 -0.50 -15.68
C MET A 1 -21.42 0.13 -14.62
N LYS A 2 -20.21 0.56 -14.98
CA LYS A 2 -19.32 1.29 -14.08
C LYS A 2 -19.79 2.74 -14.06
N CYS A 3 -20.28 3.21 -12.91
CA CYS A 3 -20.60 4.62 -12.71
C CYS A 3 -19.34 5.42 -13.01
N ILE A 4 -19.39 6.23 -14.07
CA ILE A 4 -18.45 7.33 -14.27
C ILE A 4 -18.54 8.14 -12.99
N ALA A 5 -17.49 8.08 -12.17
CA ALA A 5 -17.34 8.94 -11.01
C ALA A 5 -17.10 10.36 -11.53
N ILE A 6 -18.20 11.01 -11.92
CA ILE A 6 -18.28 12.45 -11.98
C ILE A 6 -17.82 12.93 -10.61
N PHE A 7 -16.81 13.79 -10.58
CA PHE A 7 -16.33 14.48 -9.39
C PHE A 7 -17.49 15.24 -8.74
N ALA A 8 -18.26 14.53 -7.93
CA ALA A 8 -19.04 15.10 -6.85
C ALA A 8 -18.18 14.86 -5.62
N ALA A 9 -17.47 15.89 -5.18
CA ALA A 9 -17.09 15.96 -3.79
C ALA A 9 -18.39 15.82 -2.98
N ILE A 10 -18.69 14.63 -2.48
CA ILE A 10 -19.78 14.42 -1.53
C ILE A 10 -19.29 15.00 -0.20
N ALA A 11 -19.24 16.32 -0.14
CA ALA A 11 -19.56 17.02 1.07
C ALA A 11 -21.09 16.90 1.21
N LEU A 12 -21.55 15.98 2.05
CA LEU A 12 -22.93 16.01 2.55
C LEU A 12 -23.07 17.22 3.48
N LEU A 13 -23.13 18.41 2.88
CA LEU A 13 -23.55 19.66 3.51
C LEU A 13 -24.43 20.41 2.50
N THR A 14 -25.69 20.56 2.88
CA THR A 14 -26.75 21.32 2.20
C THR A 14 -26.34 22.76 1.84
N PRO A 15 -27.03 23.43 0.89
CA PRO A 15 -26.43 24.42 0.02
C PRO A 15 -26.33 25.80 0.68
N TYR A 16 -25.13 26.36 0.68
CA TYR A 16 -24.93 27.81 0.63
C TYR A 16 -23.79 28.07 -0.33
N PHE A 17 -24.14 28.42 -1.58
CA PHE A 17 -23.18 28.98 -2.52
C PHE A 17 -22.78 30.38 -2.03
N ALA A 18 -21.51 30.52 -1.68
CA ALA A 18 -20.80 31.79 -1.73
C ALA A 18 -19.37 31.49 -2.22
N GLN A 19 -19.00 32.05 -3.35
CA GLN A 19 -17.63 32.09 -3.82
C GLN A 19 -16.82 32.94 -2.82
N SER A 20 -15.86 32.33 -2.12
CA SER A 20 -14.96 33.04 -1.19
C SER A 20 -13.59 32.35 -1.11
N ASP A 21 -12.53 33.15 -1.05
CA ASP A 21 -11.09 32.80 -0.96
C ASP A 21 -10.64 31.92 0.23
N GLU A 22 -11.51 31.14 0.86
CA GLU A 22 -11.12 30.34 2.02
C GLU A 22 -11.59 28.89 1.87
N ASN A 23 -10.81 28.07 1.15
CA ASN A 23 -10.82 26.61 1.28
C ASN A 23 -10.42 26.23 2.71
N VAL A 24 -11.40 26.30 3.62
CA VAL A 24 -11.21 26.16 5.06
C VAL A 24 -12.23 25.19 5.62
N LEU A 25 -11.76 24.18 6.35
CA LEU A 25 -12.56 23.24 7.09
C LEU A 25 -12.37 23.47 8.59
N ILE A 26 -13.46 23.63 9.34
CA ILE A 26 -13.44 23.76 10.80
C ILE A 26 -14.09 22.51 11.39
N LEU A 27 -13.37 21.84 12.29
CA LEU A 27 -13.78 20.57 12.88
C LEU A 27 -13.82 20.67 14.39
N LYS A 28 -14.93 20.27 14.97
CA LYS A 28 -15.02 19.97 16.40
C LYS A 28 -14.62 18.51 16.62
N ILE A 29 -13.62 18.30 17.46
CA ILE A 29 -13.14 16.98 17.89
C ILE A 29 -13.63 16.77 19.32
N LYS A 30 -14.24 15.61 19.61
CA LYS A 30 -14.64 15.25 20.97
C LYS A 30 -13.45 14.71 21.76
N PRO A 31 -13.50 14.77 23.11
CA PRO A 31 -12.52 14.09 23.96
C PRO A 31 -12.39 12.61 23.58
N ASP A 32 -11.16 12.14 23.49
CA ASP A 32 -10.74 10.77 23.16
C ASP A 32 -11.26 10.24 21.81
N GLU A 33 -11.70 11.13 20.91
CA GLU A 33 -12.13 10.76 19.54
C GLU A 33 -10.95 10.82 18.56
N ILE A 34 -10.86 9.83 17.68
CA ILE A 34 -10.05 9.90 16.46
C ILE A 34 -10.97 10.26 15.29
N LYS A 35 -10.66 11.35 14.60
CA LYS A 35 -11.34 11.75 13.37
C LYS A 35 -10.38 11.67 12.20
N THR A 36 -10.80 10.95 11.16
CA THR A 36 -10.08 10.83 9.89
C THR A 36 -10.76 11.69 8.84
N ILE A 37 -9.96 12.44 8.08
CA ILE A 37 -10.41 13.28 6.97
C ILE A 37 -9.61 12.88 5.75
N GLU A 38 -10.27 12.91 4.61
CA GLU A 38 -9.73 12.46 3.34
C GLU A 38 -9.69 13.64 2.37
N PHE A 39 -8.53 13.85 1.76
CA PHE A 39 -8.35 14.79 0.66
C PHE A 39 -7.75 14.05 -0.53
N PRO A 40 -8.01 14.45 -1.79
CA PRO A 40 -7.25 13.94 -2.93
C PRO A 40 -5.74 14.08 -2.69
N LEU A 41 -4.95 13.05 -3.02
CA LEU A 41 -3.50 13.13 -2.89
C LEU A 41 -2.93 14.30 -3.73
N GLY A 42 -1.97 15.03 -3.17
CA GLY A 42 -1.45 16.28 -3.75
C GLY A 42 -2.15 17.55 -3.23
N THR A 43 -3.18 17.42 -2.38
CA THR A 43 -3.79 18.58 -1.70
C THR A 43 -2.78 19.24 -0.76
N LYS A 44 -2.57 20.55 -0.89
CA LYS A 44 -1.71 21.31 0.05
C LYS A 44 -2.51 21.67 1.28
N ILE A 45 -1.98 21.39 2.48
CA ILE A 45 -2.74 21.55 3.73
C ILE A 45 -1.94 22.27 4.81
N LYS A 46 -2.58 23.27 5.45
CA LYS A 46 -2.13 23.90 6.69
C LYS A 46 -3.15 23.64 7.79
N ILE A 47 -2.69 23.09 8.91
CA ILE A 47 -3.55 22.73 10.04
C ILE A 47 -3.22 23.64 11.22
N TYR A 48 -4.27 24.20 11.82
CA TYR A 48 -4.23 25.00 13.04
C TYR A 48 -5.05 24.23 14.09
N ALA A 49 -4.36 23.61 15.03
CA ALA A 49 -4.97 22.80 16.08
C ALA A 49 -4.18 23.03 17.37
N ASP A 50 -4.90 23.26 18.47
CA ASP A 50 -4.32 23.30 19.80
C ASP A 50 -4.74 22.04 20.58
N GLY A 51 -3.83 21.48 21.37
CA GLY A 51 -4.06 20.25 22.15
C GLY A 51 -4.35 18.97 21.36
N CYS A 52 -4.23 18.98 20.02
CA CYS A 52 -4.53 17.81 19.17
C CYS A 52 -3.24 17.14 18.66
N LYS A 53 -3.22 15.80 18.65
CA LYS A 53 -2.24 15.01 17.90
C LYS A 53 -2.74 14.81 16.47
N ILE A 54 -1.84 14.94 15.51
CA ILE A 54 -2.15 14.84 14.08
C ILE A 54 -1.14 13.91 13.41
N TRP A 55 -1.65 13.03 12.56
CA TRP A 55 -0.85 12.14 11.71
C TRP A 55 -1.39 12.20 10.29
N ARG A 56 -0.51 12.05 9.31
CA ARG A 56 -0.87 12.10 7.90
C ARG A 56 -0.27 10.91 7.18
N GLY A 57 -0.95 10.44 6.15
CA GLY A 57 -0.41 9.43 5.24
C GLY A 57 -1.10 9.46 3.89
N ALA A 58 -0.40 8.99 2.86
CA ALA A 58 -0.97 8.82 1.52
C ALA A 58 -1.36 7.36 1.31
N GLY A 59 -2.58 7.10 0.83
CA GLY A 59 -2.99 5.71 0.59
C GLY A 59 -4.18 5.55 -0.33
N ILE A 60 -4.53 4.30 -0.59
CA ILE A 60 -5.62 3.90 -1.46
C ILE A 60 -6.93 3.66 -0.70
N LYS A 61 -8.03 4.14 -1.27
CA LYS A 61 -9.39 3.80 -0.84
C LYS A 61 -10.32 3.79 -2.04
N ASN A 62 -11.01 2.67 -2.27
CA ASN A 62 -11.95 2.52 -3.40
C ASN A 62 -11.33 2.92 -4.75
N GLY A 63 -10.06 2.53 -4.99
CA GLY A 63 -9.30 2.85 -6.21
C GLY A 63 -8.66 4.24 -6.25
N GLY A 64 -9.17 5.21 -5.48
CA GLY A 64 -8.62 6.57 -5.39
C GLY A 64 -7.44 6.68 -4.42
N ARG A 65 -6.53 7.63 -4.67
CA ARG A 65 -5.38 7.95 -3.78
C ARG A 65 -5.68 9.20 -2.98
N PHE A 66 -5.58 9.08 -1.67
CA PHE A 66 -5.98 10.11 -0.73
C PHE A 66 -4.87 10.43 0.24
N LEU A 67 -4.80 11.71 0.60
CA LEU A 67 -4.15 12.16 1.81
C LEU A 67 -5.13 11.99 2.97
N PHE A 68 -4.80 11.07 3.88
CA PHE A 68 -5.51 10.88 5.14
C PHE A 68 -4.93 11.81 6.20
N ILE A 69 -5.79 12.53 6.90
CA ILE A 69 -5.44 13.30 8.10
C ILE A 69 -6.20 12.71 9.27
N ASN A 70 -5.45 12.12 10.19
CA ASN A 70 -5.97 11.60 11.44
C ASN A 70 -5.73 12.64 12.53
N ILE A 71 -6.77 12.92 13.31
CA ILE A 71 -6.74 13.92 14.38
C ILE A 71 -7.29 13.28 15.64
N TRP A 72 -6.56 13.39 16.73
CA TRP A 72 -7.00 12.95 18.05
C TRP A 72 -6.79 14.06 19.07
N SER A 73 -7.73 14.22 19.99
CA SER A 73 -7.58 15.11 21.13
C SER A 73 -8.05 14.42 22.40
N LYS A 74 -7.25 14.50 23.46
CA LYS A 74 -7.62 14.02 24.79
C LYS A 74 -8.79 14.82 25.38
N GLU A 75 -8.78 16.13 25.20
CA GLU A 75 -9.73 17.07 25.83
C GLU A 75 -10.80 17.58 24.84
N GLY A 76 -10.75 17.10 23.59
CA GLY A 76 -11.49 17.68 22.48
C GLY A 76 -10.85 18.98 22.00
N GLY A 77 -11.49 19.65 21.04
CA GLY A 77 -10.97 20.91 20.53
C GLY A 77 -11.58 21.32 19.21
N ILE A 78 -11.10 22.45 18.69
CA ILE A 78 -11.44 22.96 17.36
C ILE A 78 -10.18 22.90 16.51
N VAL A 79 -10.28 22.26 15.36
CA VAL A 79 -9.22 22.21 14.35
C VAL A 79 -9.65 22.98 13.11
N LYS A 80 -8.83 23.94 12.68
CA LYS A 80 -9.00 24.67 11.42
C LYS A 80 -7.99 24.16 10.41
N ILE A 81 -8.47 23.72 9.25
CA ILE A 81 -7.66 23.19 8.16
C ILE A 81 -7.85 24.12 6.95
N LYS A 82 -6.78 24.79 6.52
CA LYS A 82 -6.75 25.47 5.23
C LYS A 82 -6.19 24.51 4.18
N TYR A 83 -6.85 24.39 3.03
CA TYR A 83 -6.43 23.46 1.98
C TYR A 83 -6.44 24.08 0.58
N GLU A 84 -5.68 23.51 -0.34
CA GLU A 84 -5.73 23.84 -1.77
C GLU A 84 -5.75 22.51 -2.52
N LEU A 85 -6.89 22.21 -3.17
CA LEU A 85 -7.05 20.99 -3.95
C LEU A 85 -6.09 21.01 -5.15
N PRO A 86 -5.58 19.84 -5.57
CA PRO A 86 -4.74 19.78 -6.76
C PRO A 86 -5.56 20.19 -8.00
N SER A 87 -4.94 20.92 -8.92
CA SER A 87 -5.60 21.38 -10.16
C SER A 87 -5.90 20.25 -11.14
N HIS A 88 -5.25 19.10 -10.99
CA HIS A 88 -5.45 17.90 -11.80
C HIS A 88 -5.55 16.68 -10.89
N PRO A 89 -6.33 15.65 -11.27
CA PRO A 89 -6.34 14.38 -10.56
C PRO A 89 -4.93 13.78 -10.52
N PHE A 90 -4.58 13.18 -9.39
CA PHE A 90 -3.29 12.52 -9.21
C PHE A 90 -3.09 11.37 -10.22
N ILE A 91 -4.18 10.63 -10.50
CA ILE A 91 -4.23 9.56 -11.51
C ILE A 91 -5.30 9.90 -12.54
N THR A 92 -4.96 9.80 -13.83
CA THR A 92 -5.87 10.11 -14.95
C THR A 92 -6.03 8.96 -15.93
N LYS A 93 -5.39 7.82 -15.66
CA LYS A 93 -5.28 6.67 -16.56
C LYS A 93 -6.06 5.49 -15.98
N ASP A 94 -6.56 4.64 -16.88
CA ASP A 94 -7.37 3.45 -16.59
C ASP A 94 -7.10 2.38 -17.68
N GLU A 95 -5.82 2.06 -17.85
CA GLU A 95 -5.35 1.05 -18.82
C GLU A 95 -5.43 -0.36 -18.22
N TYR A 96 -5.00 -0.51 -16.96
CA TYR A 96 -5.03 -1.77 -16.23
C TYR A 96 -5.46 -1.56 -14.78
N ASP A 97 -6.24 -2.49 -14.24
CA ASP A 97 -6.66 -2.52 -12.84
C ASP A 97 -5.67 -3.35 -11.99
N PHE A 98 -5.19 -4.47 -12.56
CA PHE A 98 -4.45 -5.51 -11.84
C PHE A 98 -3.10 -5.84 -12.49
N LEU A 99 -2.02 -5.66 -11.74
CA LEU A 99 -0.65 -5.97 -12.14
C LEU A 99 -0.17 -7.25 -11.46
N ILE A 100 0.23 -8.25 -12.25
CA ILE A 100 0.90 -9.47 -11.76
C ILE A 100 2.38 -9.38 -12.11
N ILE A 101 3.25 -9.35 -11.10
CA ILE A 101 4.71 -9.35 -11.26
C ILE A 101 5.25 -10.75 -10.98
N THR A 102 6.05 -11.30 -11.91
CA THR A 102 6.48 -12.71 -11.84
C THR A 102 7.88 -12.94 -12.44
N PRO A 103 8.58 -14.04 -12.14
CA PRO A 103 9.68 -14.50 -12.98
C PRO A 103 9.20 -14.81 -14.41
N SER A 104 10.01 -14.51 -15.42
CA SER A 104 9.69 -14.73 -16.84
C SER A 104 9.28 -16.18 -17.13
N LYS A 105 9.96 -17.14 -16.52
CA LYS A 105 9.69 -18.59 -16.66
C LYS A 105 8.30 -19.05 -16.19
N TRP A 106 7.54 -18.18 -15.51
CA TRP A 106 6.23 -18.50 -14.93
C TRP A 106 5.06 -17.73 -15.56
N LYS A 107 5.32 -16.79 -16.50
CA LYS A 107 4.26 -16.00 -17.17
C LYS A 107 3.15 -16.88 -17.75
N GLU A 108 3.51 -17.93 -18.48
CA GLU A 108 2.54 -18.84 -19.11
C GLU A 108 1.61 -19.55 -18.11
N ILE A 109 2.09 -19.81 -16.88
CA ILE A 109 1.27 -20.47 -15.84
C ILE A 109 0.19 -19.51 -15.30
N LEU A 110 0.41 -18.21 -15.42
CA LEU A 110 -0.47 -17.16 -14.92
C LEU A 110 -1.48 -16.68 -15.98
N GLN A 111 -1.34 -17.06 -17.25
CA GLN A 111 -2.30 -16.69 -18.30
C GLN A 111 -3.74 -17.09 -17.95
N PRO A 112 -4.03 -18.31 -17.45
CA PRO A 112 -5.38 -18.67 -17.03
C PRO A 112 -5.94 -17.76 -15.93
N LEU A 113 -5.08 -17.27 -15.02
CA LEU A 113 -5.52 -16.34 -13.98
C LEU A 113 -5.86 -14.97 -14.57
N LYS A 114 -5.03 -14.45 -15.49
CA LYS A 114 -5.30 -13.20 -16.21
C LYS A 114 -6.63 -13.29 -16.97
N GLU A 115 -6.81 -14.32 -17.78
CA GLU A 115 -8.04 -14.55 -18.55
C GLU A 115 -9.27 -14.65 -17.63
N HIS A 116 -9.14 -15.37 -16.51
CA HIS A 116 -10.19 -15.45 -15.51
C HIS A 116 -10.53 -14.08 -14.92
N LYS A 117 -9.55 -13.27 -14.51
CA LYS A 117 -9.79 -11.93 -13.97
C LYS A 117 -10.43 -10.99 -14.99
N GLU A 118 -10.00 -11.06 -16.25
CA GLU A 118 -10.55 -10.24 -17.34
C GLU A 118 -12.01 -10.62 -17.66
N LYS A 119 -12.41 -11.88 -17.48
CA LYS A 119 -13.82 -12.32 -17.56
C LYS A 119 -14.73 -11.61 -16.54
N TYR A 120 -14.18 -11.17 -15.40
CA TYR A 120 -14.89 -10.39 -14.37
C TYR A 120 -14.59 -8.88 -14.48
N GLU A 121 -14.22 -8.39 -15.67
CA GLU A 121 -13.99 -6.97 -15.96
C GLU A 121 -12.84 -6.32 -15.15
N ILE A 122 -11.85 -7.14 -14.75
CA ILE A 122 -10.59 -6.68 -14.13
C ILE A 122 -9.48 -6.73 -15.19
N LYS A 123 -9.13 -5.58 -15.76
CA LYS A 123 -8.09 -5.44 -16.79
C LYS A 123 -6.73 -5.82 -16.19
N THR A 124 -6.15 -6.92 -16.66
CA THR A 124 -5.01 -7.54 -15.99
C THR A 124 -3.76 -7.55 -16.87
N ILE A 125 -2.60 -7.19 -16.34
CA ILE A 125 -1.32 -7.29 -17.05
C ILE A 125 -0.33 -8.17 -16.27
N ILE A 126 0.38 -9.04 -17.00
CA ILE A 126 1.46 -9.88 -16.43
C ILE A 126 2.80 -9.33 -16.92
N VAL A 127 3.61 -8.85 -15.98
CA VAL A 127 4.95 -8.29 -16.22
C VAL A 127 5.99 -9.17 -15.54
N SER A 128 7.09 -9.47 -16.24
CA SER A 128 8.19 -10.19 -15.61
C SER A 128 9.25 -9.28 -14.98
N LEU A 129 9.98 -9.82 -14.00
CA LEU A 129 11.14 -9.14 -13.42
C LEU A 129 12.17 -8.72 -14.48
N ASP A 130 12.43 -9.56 -15.49
CA ASP A 130 13.36 -9.21 -16.57
C ASP A 130 12.83 -8.03 -17.42
N GLU A 131 11.52 -7.94 -17.62
CA GLU A 131 10.88 -6.79 -18.32
C GLU A 131 10.97 -5.50 -17.49
N ILE A 132 10.83 -5.60 -16.15
CA ILE A 132 11.00 -4.48 -15.23
C ILE A 132 12.45 -4.01 -15.25
N TYR A 133 13.40 -4.92 -15.02
CA TYR A 133 14.82 -4.56 -14.93
C TYR A 133 15.38 -4.08 -16.27
N GLY A 134 14.90 -4.67 -17.38
CA GLY A 134 15.26 -4.28 -18.73
C GLY A 134 14.55 -3.02 -19.25
N GLY A 135 13.66 -2.41 -18.45
CA GLY A 135 13.00 -1.15 -18.81
C GLY A 135 12.04 -1.24 -20.00
N LYS A 136 11.35 -2.38 -20.15
CA LYS A 136 10.47 -2.63 -21.31
C LYS A 136 9.31 -1.64 -21.41
N TYR A 137 8.75 -1.24 -20.27
CA TYR A 137 7.57 -0.37 -20.21
C TYR A 137 7.90 1.04 -19.71
N PHE A 138 8.81 1.14 -18.75
CA PHE A 138 9.24 2.40 -18.13
C PHE A 138 10.76 2.40 -17.97
N ALA A 139 11.36 3.58 -17.83
CA ALA A 139 12.78 3.69 -17.52
C ALA A 139 13.06 3.07 -16.15
N THR A 140 14.00 2.13 -16.08
CA THR A 140 14.35 1.45 -14.82
C THR A 140 14.98 2.43 -13.84
N GLN A 141 14.40 2.51 -12.63
CA GLN A 141 14.88 3.31 -11.50
C GLN A 141 15.04 2.43 -10.25
N GLY A 142 15.89 2.81 -9.30
CA GLY A 142 16.07 2.09 -8.03
C GLY A 142 17.45 1.47 -7.84
N ARG A 143 17.91 1.49 -6.59
CA ARG A 143 19.25 1.07 -6.13
C ARG A 143 19.44 -0.44 -6.16
N ASP A 144 18.37 -1.18 -5.90
CA ASP A 144 18.36 -2.64 -5.88
C ASP A 144 17.07 -3.19 -6.52
N ASP A 145 16.99 -4.51 -6.62
CA ASP A 145 15.89 -5.19 -7.30
C ASP A 145 14.52 -4.96 -6.65
N ALA A 146 14.45 -4.83 -5.32
CA ALA A 146 13.19 -4.54 -4.64
C ALA A 146 12.76 -3.08 -4.86
N GLU A 147 13.70 -2.12 -4.84
CA GLU A 147 13.38 -0.73 -5.13
C GLU A 147 13.00 -0.53 -6.61
N LYS A 148 13.61 -1.28 -7.54
CA LYS A 148 13.19 -1.29 -8.95
C LYS A 148 11.75 -1.76 -9.14
N VAL A 149 11.36 -2.83 -8.44
CA VAL A 149 9.96 -3.29 -8.44
C VAL A 149 9.03 -2.22 -7.85
N LYS A 150 9.45 -1.55 -6.76
CA LYS A 150 8.66 -0.48 -6.13
C LYS A 150 8.47 0.73 -7.06
N TYR A 151 9.52 1.20 -7.73
CA TYR A 151 9.42 2.26 -8.74
C TYR A 151 8.55 1.83 -9.93
N PHE A 152 8.67 0.59 -10.39
CA PHE A 152 7.81 0.08 -11.45
C PHE A 152 6.33 0.12 -11.05
N ILE A 153 6.00 -0.25 -9.81
CA ILE A 153 4.63 -0.15 -9.28
C ILE A 153 4.18 1.31 -9.27
N LYS A 154 5.03 2.25 -8.81
CA LYS A 154 4.74 3.69 -8.88
C LYS A 154 4.40 4.13 -10.31
N ASP A 155 5.26 3.80 -11.27
CA ASP A 155 5.05 4.19 -12.68
C ASP A 155 3.79 3.53 -13.25
N ALA A 156 3.50 2.28 -12.89
CA ALA A 156 2.29 1.58 -13.30
C ALA A 156 1.01 2.21 -12.70
N ILE A 157 1.06 2.70 -11.46
CA ILE A 157 -0.03 3.47 -10.86
C ILE A 157 -0.27 4.74 -11.68
N GLU A 158 0.77 5.53 -11.91
CA GLU A 158 0.66 6.85 -12.55
C GLU A 158 0.28 6.77 -14.04
N ASN A 159 0.81 5.78 -14.76
CA ASN A 159 0.66 5.67 -16.21
C ASN A 159 -0.44 4.70 -16.64
N TRP A 160 -0.76 3.68 -15.84
CA TRP A 160 -1.79 2.69 -16.18
C TRP A 160 -3.02 2.72 -15.27
N GLY A 161 -2.93 3.33 -14.08
CA GLY A 161 -4.04 3.37 -13.12
C GLY A 161 -4.13 2.14 -12.21
N ILE A 162 -3.08 1.32 -12.12
CA ILE A 162 -3.07 0.08 -11.32
C ILE A 162 -3.61 0.31 -9.92
N GLU A 163 -4.54 -0.54 -9.46
CA GLU A 163 -5.08 -0.55 -8.09
C GLU A 163 -4.62 -1.78 -7.30
N TYR A 164 -4.47 -2.92 -7.99
CA TYR A 164 -4.13 -4.20 -7.41
C TYR A 164 -2.77 -4.68 -7.91
N VAL A 165 -1.94 -5.21 -7.01
CA VAL A 165 -0.64 -5.81 -7.34
C VAL A 165 -0.54 -7.21 -6.74
N MET A 166 -0.14 -8.19 -7.55
CA MET A 166 0.19 -9.53 -7.10
C MET A 166 1.66 -9.85 -7.40
N LEU A 167 2.43 -10.08 -6.33
CA LEU A 167 3.80 -10.54 -6.40
C LEU A 167 3.83 -12.08 -6.47
N VAL A 168 4.39 -12.66 -7.52
CA VAL A 168 4.43 -14.11 -7.71
C VAL A 168 5.85 -14.63 -7.53
N GLY A 169 6.08 -15.36 -6.44
CA GLY A 169 7.38 -15.94 -6.08
C GLY A 169 7.65 -15.89 -4.59
N GLY A 170 8.14 -17.01 -4.06
CA GLY A 170 8.54 -17.17 -2.66
C GLY A 170 10.05 -17.35 -2.49
N ARG A 171 10.42 -18.09 -1.44
CA ARG A 171 11.81 -18.41 -1.10
C ARG A 171 12.34 -19.58 -1.91
N LYS A 172 13.61 -19.52 -2.31
CA LYS A 172 14.33 -20.67 -2.90
C LYS A 172 14.54 -21.78 -1.84
N PHE A 173 14.92 -22.99 -2.26
CA PHE A 173 15.01 -24.16 -1.37
C PHE A 173 16.15 -24.12 -0.37
N SER A 174 17.34 -23.73 -0.83
CA SER A 174 18.60 -24.01 -0.14
C SER A 174 19.16 -22.84 0.67
N LYS A 175 18.71 -21.61 0.41
CA LYS A 175 19.26 -20.38 1.02
C LYS A 175 18.15 -19.37 1.30
N GLU A 176 18.47 -18.35 2.08
CA GLU A 176 17.64 -17.15 2.24
C GLU A 176 17.73 -16.27 0.98
N GLU A 177 17.35 -16.86 -0.14
CA GLU A 177 17.28 -16.21 -1.45
C GLU A 177 15.84 -16.25 -1.93
N TRP A 178 15.46 -15.23 -2.68
CA TRP A 178 14.07 -15.01 -3.07
C TRP A 178 13.92 -15.09 -4.59
N ILE A 179 12.82 -15.71 -5.04
CA ILE A 179 12.46 -15.78 -6.46
C ILE A 179 11.88 -14.44 -6.92
N MET A 180 11.10 -13.81 -6.04
CA MET A 180 10.54 -12.47 -6.19
C MET A 180 11.15 -11.60 -5.11
N PRO A 181 11.69 -10.39 -5.42
CA PRO A 181 12.30 -9.53 -4.43
C PRO A 181 11.44 -9.32 -3.20
N VAL A 182 12.11 -9.10 -2.08
CA VAL A 182 11.51 -8.82 -0.79
C VAL A 182 12.20 -7.63 -0.17
N ARG A 183 11.55 -7.00 0.80
CA ARG A 183 12.19 -5.99 1.65
C ARG A 183 12.16 -6.42 3.11
N TYR A 184 13.28 -6.23 3.78
CA TYR A 184 13.37 -6.36 5.23
C TYR A 184 13.19 -4.99 5.88
N ALA A 185 12.20 -4.90 6.77
CA ALA A 185 12.04 -3.77 7.68
C ALA A 185 12.92 -3.99 8.91
N TRP A 186 13.62 -2.96 9.37
CA TRP A 186 14.56 -3.06 10.49
C TRP A 186 13.95 -2.51 11.77
N LEU A 187 13.88 -3.35 12.81
CA LEU A 187 13.47 -2.90 14.13
C LEU A 187 14.10 -3.75 15.22
N ASN A 188 14.06 -3.25 16.44
CA ASN A 188 14.41 -4.03 17.62
C ASN A 188 13.11 -4.45 18.33
N ASP A 189 12.67 -5.68 18.10
CA ASP A 189 11.35 -6.17 18.56
C ASP A 189 11.25 -6.30 20.08
N ARG A 190 12.40 -6.37 20.77
CA ARG A 190 12.54 -6.52 22.22
C ARG A 190 11.68 -7.63 22.83
N SER A 191 11.28 -8.60 22.01
CA SER A 191 10.26 -9.59 22.34
C SER A 191 10.78 -10.69 23.27
N SER A 192 12.09 -10.93 23.28
CA SER A 192 12.72 -11.91 24.15
C SER A 192 14.06 -11.44 24.69
N SER A 193 14.46 -11.98 25.85
CA SER A 193 15.77 -11.73 26.46
C SER A 193 16.93 -12.49 25.78
N TRP A 194 16.66 -13.37 24.82
CA TRP A 194 17.65 -14.32 24.31
C TRP A 194 17.89 -14.23 22.80
N GLU A 195 16.90 -13.85 21.98
CA GLU A 195 17.06 -13.58 20.55
C GLU A 195 16.15 -12.43 20.13
N TYR A 196 16.75 -11.35 19.60
CA TYR A 196 16.00 -10.23 19.02
C TYR A 196 15.82 -10.47 17.52
N GLU A 197 14.58 -10.41 17.02
CA GLU A 197 14.38 -10.31 15.57
C GLU A 197 14.74 -8.88 15.15
N ARG A 198 15.91 -8.74 14.49
CA ARG A 198 16.46 -7.43 14.08
C ARG A 198 15.81 -6.87 12.82
N ARG A 199 15.15 -7.73 12.06
CA ARG A 199 14.48 -7.38 10.81
C ARG A 199 13.52 -8.48 10.38
N PHE A 200 12.43 -8.09 9.73
CA PHE A 200 11.40 -9.00 9.22
C PHE A 200 10.97 -8.61 7.81
N LEU A 201 10.37 -9.54 7.07
CA LEU A 201 9.90 -9.29 5.70
C LEU A 201 8.64 -8.44 5.70
N SER A 202 8.57 -7.45 4.82
CA SER A 202 7.37 -6.62 4.68
C SER A 202 7.04 -6.35 3.21
N ASP A 203 5.93 -6.92 2.74
CA ASP A 203 5.38 -6.59 1.42
C ASP A 203 4.67 -5.22 1.43
N LEU A 204 4.38 -4.65 2.60
CA LEU A 204 3.89 -3.27 2.70
C LEU A 204 4.87 -2.28 2.07
N TYR A 205 6.18 -2.60 2.05
CA TYR A 205 7.18 -1.82 1.33
C TYR A 205 6.82 -1.59 -0.15
N PHE A 206 6.25 -2.58 -0.82
CA PHE A 206 5.87 -2.47 -2.23
C PHE A 206 4.51 -1.79 -2.44
N ALA A 207 3.75 -1.58 -1.36
CA ALA A 207 2.42 -0.97 -1.40
C ALA A 207 2.41 0.48 -0.95
N ASP A 208 3.20 0.87 0.05
CA ASP A 208 3.43 2.26 0.49
C ASP A 208 4.37 2.92 -0.52
N ILE A 209 3.80 3.66 -1.48
CA ILE A 209 4.49 4.25 -2.62
C ILE A 209 4.76 5.74 -2.39
N TYR A 210 3.80 6.45 -1.80
CA TYR A 210 3.85 7.89 -1.61
C TYR A 210 3.89 8.24 -0.12
N ASP A 211 4.63 9.29 0.23
CA ASP A 211 4.48 9.94 1.53
C ASP A 211 3.25 10.87 1.53
N ALA A 212 2.92 11.43 2.69
CA ALA A 212 1.83 12.40 2.83
C ALA A 212 1.94 13.67 1.94
N ASN A 213 3.10 13.94 1.32
CA ASN A 213 3.30 15.03 0.38
C ASN A 213 3.14 14.58 -1.09
N GLY A 214 2.88 13.30 -1.35
CA GLY A 214 2.83 12.71 -2.68
C GLY A 214 4.20 12.40 -3.29
N SER A 215 5.28 12.44 -2.49
CA SER A 215 6.64 12.09 -2.92
C SER A 215 6.92 10.60 -2.72
N PHE A 216 7.89 10.04 -3.45
CA PHE A 216 8.20 8.61 -3.32
C PHE A 216 8.71 8.24 -1.92
N SER A 217 8.04 7.28 -1.30
CA SER A 217 8.38 6.70 0.01
C SER A 217 9.50 5.65 -0.15
N SER A 218 10.77 6.03 0.05
CA SER A 218 11.89 5.09 -0.12
C SER A 218 11.99 4.03 0.97
N TRP A 219 11.34 4.27 2.12
CA TRP A 219 11.59 3.60 3.40
C TRP A 219 13.04 3.70 3.88
N ASP A 220 13.83 4.63 3.38
CA ASP A 220 15.24 4.80 3.78
C ASP A 220 15.58 6.29 3.76
N THR A 221 15.20 6.95 4.86
CA THR A 221 15.21 8.40 5.07
C THR A 221 16.64 8.91 5.17
N ASN A 222 17.48 8.17 5.89
CA ASN A 222 18.87 8.53 6.14
C ASN A 222 19.85 7.94 5.09
N ARG A 223 19.35 7.13 4.15
CA ARG A 223 20.08 6.51 3.03
C ARG A 223 21.18 5.54 3.49
N ASN A 224 20.96 4.85 4.60
CA ASN A 224 21.91 3.88 5.14
C ASN A 224 21.68 2.44 4.63
N GLY A 225 20.63 2.20 3.83
CA GLY A 225 20.28 0.87 3.30
C GLY A 225 19.59 -0.07 4.30
N CYS A 226 19.25 0.43 5.48
CA CYS A 226 18.32 -0.19 6.41
C CYS A 226 16.95 0.45 6.17
N TYR A 227 15.96 -0.36 5.86
CA TYR A 227 14.67 0.14 5.40
C TYR A 227 13.62 0.03 6.50
N GLY A 228 12.71 0.99 6.58
CA GLY A 228 11.60 1.00 7.52
C GLY A 228 12.08 0.93 8.97
N GLU A 229 13.18 1.62 9.27
CA GLU A 229 13.82 1.60 10.58
C GLU A 229 12.86 2.07 11.67
N TYR A 230 12.74 1.31 12.75
CA TYR A 230 12.07 1.75 13.97
C TYR A 230 12.82 1.32 15.22
N ASP A 231 13.34 2.29 15.97
CA ASP A 231 14.20 2.07 17.14
C ASP A 231 15.39 1.13 16.81
N HIS A 232 15.89 1.23 15.58
CA HIS A 232 17.00 0.42 15.10
C HIS A 232 18.30 0.93 15.72
N GLU A 233 18.96 0.08 16.50
CA GLU A 233 20.16 0.45 17.26
C GLU A 233 21.42 0.15 16.44
N ILE A 234 22.11 1.20 15.98
CA ILE A 234 23.43 1.11 15.35
C ILE A 234 24.42 1.89 16.21
N GLY A 235 25.35 1.18 16.84
CA GLY A 235 26.22 1.76 17.87
C GLY A 235 25.40 2.26 19.06
N ASN A 236 25.63 3.51 19.50
CA ASN A 236 24.92 4.14 20.62
C ASN A 236 23.76 5.04 20.17
N LYS A 237 23.24 4.85 18.95
CA LYS A 237 22.15 5.66 18.38
C LYS A 237 20.96 4.79 18.03
N LYS A 238 19.77 5.37 18.22
CA LYS A 238 18.49 4.81 17.77
C LYS A 238 18.08 5.54 16.50
N LEU A 239 17.93 4.80 15.43
CA LEU A 239 17.54 5.29 14.12
C LEU A 239 16.07 4.97 13.86
N LYS A 240 15.44 5.81 13.05
CA LYS A 240 14.06 5.66 12.62
C LYS A 240 13.91 6.26 11.22
N ASP A 241 13.10 5.62 10.40
CA ASP A 241 12.63 6.16 9.13
C ASP A 241 11.29 6.87 9.26
N ASP A 242 11.13 7.93 8.49
CA ASP A 242 9.87 8.65 8.33
C ASP A 242 9.05 7.99 7.21
N VAL A 243 8.23 7.02 7.62
CA VAL A 243 7.29 6.28 6.77
C VAL A 243 5.88 6.43 7.34
N ASP A 244 4.88 6.63 6.49
CA ASP A 244 3.48 6.75 6.94
C ASP A 244 2.79 5.39 7.07
N LEU A 245 3.25 4.37 6.33
CA LEU A 245 2.76 2.98 6.33
C LEU A 245 1.35 2.82 5.76
N TYR A 246 0.87 3.79 4.98
CA TYR A 246 -0.40 3.67 4.27
C TYR A 246 -0.15 3.03 2.89
N PRO A 247 -0.85 1.95 2.54
CA PRO A 247 -0.70 1.35 1.22
C PRO A 247 -1.40 2.21 0.16
N ASP A 248 -0.74 2.44 -0.97
CA ASP A 248 -1.24 3.13 -2.18
C ASP A 248 -1.74 2.19 -3.28
N VAL A 249 -1.55 0.88 -3.08
CA VAL A 249 -2.11 -0.21 -3.88
C VAL A 249 -2.51 -1.37 -2.97
N TYR A 250 -3.52 -2.11 -3.37
CA TYR A 250 -3.84 -3.39 -2.74
C TYR A 250 -2.81 -4.43 -3.17
N ILE A 251 -2.07 -5.00 -2.21
CA ILE A 251 -1.01 -5.94 -2.52
C ILE A 251 -1.28 -7.35 -1.98
N GLY A 252 -0.91 -8.35 -2.76
CA GLY A 252 -0.85 -9.75 -2.35
C GLY A 252 0.42 -10.43 -2.88
N ARG A 253 0.76 -11.57 -2.29
CA ARG A 253 1.85 -12.43 -2.76
C ARG A 253 1.37 -13.87 -2.92
N LEU A 254 1.73 -14.50 -4.03
CA LEU A 254 1.68 -15.95 -4.20
C LEU A 254 3.08 -16.52 -3.97
N PRO A 255 3.43 -17.00 -2.76
CA PRO A 255 4.79 -17.38 -2.39
C PRO A 255 5.16 -18.79 -2.89
N ALA A 256 4.88 -19.10 -4.17
CA ALA A 256 5.24 -20.37 -4.77
C ALA A 256 6.77 -20.48 -4.93
N ARG A 257 7.30 -21.68 -4.69
CA ARG A 257 8.72 -22.04 -4.88
C ARG A 257 8.93 -22.81 -6.18
N THR A 258 7.89 -23.44 -6.70
CA THR A 258 7.90 -24.25 -7.93
C THR A 258 6.77 -23.89 -8.89
N LYS A 259 6.94 -24.26 -10.17
CA LYS A 259 5.88 -24.15 -11.19
C LYS A 259 4.61 -24.93 -10.82
N ASN A 260 4.76 -26.08 -10.15
CA ASN A 260 3.64 -26.94 -9.79
C ASN A 260 2.83 -26.37 -8.62
N GLU A 261 3.50 -25.82 -7.61
CA GLU A 261 2.84 -25.08 -6.53
C GLU A 261 2.05 -23.90 -7.09
N LEU A 262 2.68 -23.11 -7.97
CA LEU A 262 2.02 -21.96 -8.59
C LEU A 262 0.77 -22.38 -9.37
N ARG A 263 0.87 -23.43 -10.21
CA ARG A 263 -0.26 -23.95 -10.98
C ARG A 263 -1.42 -24.36 -10.08
N ARG A 264 -1.14 -25.04 -8.96
CA ARG A 264 -2.16 -25.45 -7.99
C ARG A 264 -2.85 -24.24 -7.33
N VAL A 265 -2.08 -23.25 -6.92
CA VAL A 265 -2.64 -22.02 -6.31
C VAL A 265 -3.51 -21.27 -7.31
N VAL A 266 -3.06 -21.10 -8.56
CA VAL A 266 -3.85 -20.48 -9.64
C VAL A 266 -5.15 -21.23 -9.87
N GLN A 267 -5.10 -22.56 -9.99
CA GLN A 267 -6.29 -23.39 -10.17
C GLN A 267 -7.27 -23.26 -8.99
N ASN A 268 -6.76 -23.19 -7.76
CA ASN A 268 -7.60 -23.02 -6.57
C ASN A 268 -8.29 -21.65 -6.54
N ILE A 269 -7.59 -20.57 -6.91
CA ILE A 269 -8.18 -19.22 -6.99
C ILE A 269 -9.33 -19.21 -8.00
N ILE A 270 -9.07 -19.68 -9.22
CA ILE A 270 -10.08 -19.75 -10.29
C ILE A 270 -11.28 -20.61 -9.84
N SER A 271 -11.01 -21.80 -9.32
CA SER A 271 -12.06 -22.72 -8.88
C SER A 271 -12.91 -22.11 -7.75
N TYR A 272 -12.30 -21.37 -6.83
CA TYR A 272 -13.01 -20.71 -5.74
C TYR A 272 -13.92 -19.58 -6.26
N GLU A 273 -13.46 -18.80 -7.22
CA GLU A 273 -14.19 -17.65 -7.78
C GLU A 273 -15.29 -18.05 -8.80
N GLU A 274 -15.13 -19.18 -9.50
CA GLU A 274 -16.17 -19.70 -10.40
C GLU A 274 -17.32 -20.39 -9.67
N GLN A 275 -17.06 -20.91 -8.48
CA GLN A 275 -18.08 -21.62 -7.72
C GLN A 275 -19.02 -20.64 -7.01
N SER A 276 -20.32 -20.73 -7.29
CA SER A 276 -21.37 -20.08 -6.52
C SER A 276 -21.53 -20.76 -5.15
N GLN A 277 -20.60 -20.52 -4.23
CA GLN A 277 -20.55 -21.29 -2.97
C GLN A 277 -21.14 -20.56 -1.77
N ASN A 278 -21.94 -21.32 -1.02
CA ASN A 278 -22.55 -20.95 0.24
C ASN A 278 -21.68 -21.45 1.40
N PHE A 279 -20.49 -20.87 1.57
CA PHE A 279 -19.57 -21.24 2.64
C PHE A 279 -20.07 -20.71 3.99
N LYS A 280 -20.81 -21.54 4.74
CA LYS A 280 -21.35 -21.18 6.07
C LYS A 280 -20.52 -21.69 7.25
N LYS A 281 -19.45 -22.43 6.99
CA LYS A 281 -18.61 -23.02 8.04
C LYS A 281 -17.31 -22.24 8.14
N VAL A 282 -17.00 -21.77 9.33
CA VAL A 282 -15.73 -21.15 9.69
C VAL A 282 -15.10 -21.97 10.82
N VAL A 283 -13.78 -22.06 10.82
CA VAL A 283 -13.01 -22.65 11.92
C VAL A 283 -12.36 -21.50 12.67
N LEU A 284 -12.66 -21.39 13.96
CA LEU A 284 -12.08 -20.39 14.87
C LEU A 284 -11.22 -21.12 15.89
N ILE A 285 -9.96 -20.71 16.02
CA ILE A 285 -8.98 -21.33 16.93
C ILE A 285 -8.37 -20.21 17.76
N GLY A 286 -8.39 -20.34 19.08
CA GLY A 286 -7.65 -19.49 20.02
C GLY A 286 -6.54 -20.32 20.67
N GLY A 287 -5.31 -19.82 20.62
CA GLY A 287 -4.19 -20.42 21.34
C GLY A 287 -4.17 -19.98 22.80
N ASP A 288 -3.43 -20.73 23.64
CA ASP A 288 -3.14 -20.30 25.00
C ASP A 288 -2.19 -19.09 25.00
N LEU A 289 -2.50 -18.09 25.81
CA LEU A 289 -1.74 -16.84 25.94
C LEU A 289 -0.80 -16.85 27.16
N TYR A 290 -0.87 -17.88 28.02
CA TYR A 290 -0.08 -17.97 29.25
C TYR A 290 0.87 -19.17 29.22
N LEU A 291 2.18 -18.90 29.13
CA LEU A 291 3.25 -19.92 29.13
C LEU A 291 3.57 -20.51 30.52
N HIS A 292 2.74 -20.27 31.54
CA HIS A 292 3.05 -20.57 32.95
C HIS A 292 1.96 -21.33 33.72
N ASP A 293 1.01 -21.97 33.02
CA ASP A 293 0.17 -23.04 33.61
C ASP A 293 0.81 -24.43 33.41
#